data_AF-A0A372DC89-F1
#
_entry.id   AF-A0A372DC89-F1
#
_cell.length_a   1.000
_cell.length_b   1.000
_cell.length_c   1.000
_cell.angle_alpha   90.00
_cell.angle_beta   90.00
_cell.angle_gamma   90.00
#
_symmetry.space_group_name_H-M   'P 1'
#
loop_
_entity.id
_entity.type
_entity.pdbx_description
1 polymer ?
#
loop_
_entity_poly.entity_id
_entity_poly.type
_entity_poly.pdbx_seq_one_letter_code
_entity_poly.pdbx_strand_id
1 'polypeptide(L)' 'MERVEITKQDQGWTIVLPQSIDFLGEAVYLKPLGSALILLPAANPWQILFESLTLFSEDCFEDWLETRPQDLPQERKE' A
#
# COMPACT_ATOMS: atom_id res chain seq x y z
N MET A 1 -17.31 5.59 -3.05
CA MET A 1 -16.42 6.65 -2.52
C MET A 1 -17.29 7.59 -1.72
N GLU A 2 -17.05 7.74 -0.43
CA GLU A 2 -17.85 8.58 0.47
C GLU A 2 -17.10 9.89 0.75
N ARG A 3 -17.81 11.02 0.85
CA ARG A 3 -17.23 12.31 1.20
C ARG A 3 -17.25 12.49 2.71
N VAL A 4 -16.10 12.81 3.29
CA VAL A 4 -15.96 13.20 4.70
C VAL A 4 -15.55 14.66 4.79
N GLU A 5 -15.95 15.34 5.85
CA GLU A 5 -15.57 16.73 6.13
C GLU A 5 -14.26 16.77 6.93
N ILE A 6 -13.42 17.78 6.68
CA ILE A 6 -12.16 18.02 7.41
C ILE A 6 -12.34 19.26 8.27
N THR A 7 -12.01 19.16 9.55
CA THR A 7 -12.16 20.28 10.50
C THR A 7 -10.79 20.78 10.97
N LYS A 8 -10.63 22.10 11.04
CA LYS A 8 -9.43 22.73 11.61
C LYS A 8 -9.61 22.90 13.11
N GLN A 9 -8.61 22.48 13.87
CA GLN A 9 -8.47 22.68 15.32
C GLN A 9 -7.16 23.41 15.61
N ASP A 10 -6.93 23.77 16.88
CA ASP A 10 -5.74 24.52 17.30
C ASP A 10 -4.43 23.76 17.04
N GLN A 11 -4.47 22.43 17.09
CA GLN A 11 -3.30 21.56 16.90
C GLN A 11 -3.13 21.07 15.45
N GLY A 12 -4.05 21.39 14.53
CA GLY A 12 -3.98 20.95 13.14
C GLY A 12 -5.33 20.62 12.51
N TRP A 13 -5.32 19.76 11.49
CA TRP A 13 -6.51 19.32 10.77
C TRP A 13 -6.91 17.91 11.21
N THR A 14 -8.22 17.68 11.38
CA THR A 14 -8.78 16.39 11.79
C THR A 14 -9.75 15.88 10.74
N ILE A 15 -9.69 14.58 10.44
CA ILE A 15 -10.63 13.85 9.59
C ILE A 15 -11.39 12.86 10.47
N VAL A 16 -12.72 12.89 10.42
CA VAL A 16 -13.56 11.91 11.13
C VAL A 16 -13.93 10.79 10.16
N LEU A 17 -13.48 9.57 10.46
CA LEU A 17 -13.82 8.40 9.65
C LEU A 17 -15.25 7.93 9.97
N PRO A 18 -16.05 7.53 8.96
CA PRO A 18 -17.35 6.91 9.16
C PRO A 18 -17.23 5.60 9.94
N GLN A 19 -18.26 5.25 10.72
CA GLN A 19 -18.32 3.99 11.47
C GLN A 19 -18.32 2.74 10.58
N SER A 20 -18.62 2.88 9.29
CA SER A 20 -18.55 1.80 8.30
C SER A 20 -17.12 1.38 7.97
N ILE A 21 -16.13 2.21 8.28
CA ILE A 21 -14.72 1.92 8.04
C ILE A 21 -14.14 1.32 9.32
N ASP A 22 -13.91 0.01 9.29
CA ASP A 22 -13.17 -0.66 10.35
C ASP A 22 -11.67 -0.38 10.17
N PHE A 23 -11.14 0.51 11.00
CA PHE A 23 -9.74 0.90 10.95
C PHE A 23 -8.93 0.13 12.01
N LEU A 24 -8.11 -0.82 11.56
CA LEU A 24 -7.29 -1.62 12.46
C LEU A 24 -6.07 -0.84 12.97
N GLY A 25 -6.11 -0.47 14.25
CA GLY A 25 -4.98 0.10 14.99
C GLY A 25 -5.18 1.56 15.42
N GLU A 26 -4.21 2.10 16.14
CA GLU A 26 -4.27 3.44 16.75
C GLU A 26 -3.45 4.50 15.99
N ALA A 27 -2.67 4.09 14.99
CA ALA A 27 -1.72 4.96 14.30
C ALA A 27 -1.66 4.67 12.80
N VAL A 28 -1.28 5.70 12.04
CA VAL A 28 -1.16 5.66 10.58
C VAL A 28 0.15 6.27 10.11
N TYR A 29 0.67 5.74 9.00
CA TYR A 29 1.67 6.44 8.21
C TYR A 29 0.96 7.41 7.25
N LEU A 30 1.51 8.61 7.18
CA LEU A 30 1.08 9.68 6.30
C LEU A 30 2.08 9.84 5.17
N LYS A 31 1.63 9.65 3.92
CA LYS A 31 2.46 9.88 2.73
C LYS A 31 1.76 10.81 1.74
N PRO A 32 2.30 12.00 1.49
CA PRO A 32 1.85 12.85 0.39
C PRO A 32 2.17 12.19 -0.96
N LEU A 33 1.22 12.24 -1.90
CA LEU A 33 1.41 11.79 -3.28
C LEU A 33 0.72 12.78 -4.23
N GLY A 34 1.49 13.74 -4.75
CA GLY A 34 0.94 14.83 -5.55
C GLY A 34 -0.05 15.68 -4.73
N SER A 35 -1.29 15.77 -5.20
CA SER A 35 -2.40 16.45 -4.51
C SER A 35 -3.18 15.54 -3.55
N ALA A 36 -2.79 14.28 -3.41
CA ALA A 36 -3.43 13.30 -2.54
C ALA A 36 -2.59 13.03 -1.29
N LEU A 37 -3.27 12.56 -0.25
CA LEU A 37 -2.66 12.08 0.99
C LEU A 37 -3.05 10.62 1.15
N ILE A 38 -2.04 9.75 1.33
CA ILE A 38 -2.26 8.32 1.58
C ILE A 38 -2.12 8.09 3.08
N LEU A 39 -3.14 7.45 3.65
CA LEU A 39 -3.17 6.98 5.03
C LEU A 39 -3.00 5.46 5.00
N LEU A 40 -1.93 4.95 5.61
CA LEU A 40 -1.68 3.52 5.74
C LEU A 40 -1.73 3.11 7.22
N PRO A 41 -2.45 2.05 7.61
CA PRO A 41 -2.43 1.55 8.98
C PRO A 41 -1.01 1.18 9.41
N ALA A 42 -0.56 1.68 10.56
CA ALA A 42 0.78 1.37 11.06
C ALA A 42 0.93 -0.08 11.53
N ALA A 43 -0.17 -0.72 11.94
CA ALA A 43 -0.18 -2.10 12.41
C ALA A 43 0.19 -3.11 11.30
N ASN A 44 -0.25 -2.87 10.06
CA ASN A 44 0.08 -3.71 8.92
C ASN A 44 0.09 -2.90 7.61
N PRO A 45 1.11 -2.07 7.38
CA PRO A 45 1.13 -1.12 6.26
C PRO A 45 1.29 -1.80 4.89
N TRP A 46 1.80 -3.04 4.86
CA TRP A 46 2.04 -3.79 3.63
C TRP A 46 0.87 -4.70 3.23
N GLN A 47 -0.17 -4.78 4.05
CA GLN A 47 -1.34 -5.61 3.77
C GLN A 47 -1.95 -5.31 2.40
N ILE A 48 -2.09 -4.02 2.06
CA ILE A 48 -2.63 -3.57 0.77
C ILE A 48 -1.81 -4.08 -0.43
N LEU A 49 -0.48 -4.20 -0.26
CA LEU A 49 0.38 -4.77 -1.30
C LEU A 49 0.05 -6.24 -1.50
N PHE A 50 -0.03 -7.02 -0.41
CA PHE A 50 -0.36 -8.45 -0.51
C PHE A 50 -1.77 -8.69 -1.06
N GLU A 51 -2.74 -7.88 -0.66
CA GLU A 51 -4.10 -7.93 -1.21
C GLU A 51 -4.11 -7.59 -2.71
N SER A 52 -3.28 -6.64 -3.15
CA SER A 52 -3.18 -6.34 -4.58
C SER A 52 -2.65 -7.51 -5.41
N LEU A 53 -1.87 -8.43 -4.80
CA LEU A 53 -1.37 -9.61 -5.52
C LEU A 53 -2.49 -10.55 -5.96
N THR A 54 -3.64 -10.54 -5.27
CA THR A 54 -4.80 -11.36 -5.65
C THR A 54 -5.60 -10.78 -6.80
N LEU A 55 -5.32 -9.53 -7.20
CA LEU A 55 -5.97 -8.85 -8.31
C LEU A 55 -5.32 -9.18 -9.66
N PHE A 56 -4.14 -9.80 -9.66
CA PHE A 56 -3.51 -10.28 -10.88
C PHE A 56 -4.25 -11.53 -11.39
N SER A 57 -4.38 -11.64 -12.70
CA SER A 57 -4.93 -12.82 -13.36
C SER A 57 -3.94 -13.99 -13.28
N GLU A 58 -4.46 -15.22 -13.36
CA GLU A 58 -3.64 -16.44 -13.24
C GLU A 58 -2.54 -16.52 -14.31
N ASP A 59 -2.81 -15.99 -15.51
CA ASP A 59 -1.89 -15.93 -16.65
C ASP A 59 -0.77 -14.88 -16.50
N CYS A 60 -0.87 -13.96 -15.53
CA CYS A 60 0.10 -12.88 -15.33
C CYS A 60 1.55 -13.40 -15.13
N PHE A 61 1.69 -14.63 -14.64
CA PHE A 61 2.99 -15.23 -14.34
C PHE A 61 3.21 -16.57 -15.07
N GLU A 62 2.35 -16.97 -16.01
CA GLU A 62 2.47 -18.26 -16.70
C GLU A 62 3.82 -18.41 -17.43
N ASP A 63 4.24 -17.39 -18.18
CA ASP A 63 5.51 -17.41 -18.92
C ASP A 63 6.73 -17.11 -18.03
N TRP A 64 6.55 -16.77 -16.75
CA TRP A 64 7.62 -16.26 -15.88
C TRP A 64 8.71 -17.30 -15.62
N LEU A 65 8.33 -18.57 -15.46
CA LEU A 65 9.28 -19.65 -15.21
C LEU A 65 10.15 -19.98 -16.44
N GLU A 66 9.61 -19.78 -17.64
CA GLU A 66 10.29 -20.08 -18.91
C GLU A 66 11.13 -18.91 -19.43
N THR A 67 10.70 -17.67 -19.16
CA THR A 67 11.30 -16.46 -19.74
C THR A 67 12.30 -15.76 -18.82
N ARG A 68 12.30 -16.06 -17.51
CA ARG A 68 13.23 -15.42 -16.57
C ARG A 68 14.67 -15.85 -16.88
N PRO A 69 15.56 -14.93 -17.30
CA PRO A 69 16.98 -15.25 -17.37
C PRO A 69 17.49 -15.55 -15.96
N GLN A 70 17.78 -16.82 -15.70
CA GLN A 70 18.55 -17.25 -14.54
C GLN A 70 20.01 -17.00 -14.89
N ASP A 71 20.46 -15.76 -14.73
CA ASP A 71 21.89 -15.47 -14.84
C ASP A 71 22.62 -16.34 -13.81
N LEU A 72 23.50 -17.21 -14.29
CA LEU A 72 24.32 -18.03 -13.42
C LEU A 72 25.22 -17.10 -12.59
N PRO A 73 25.44 -17.40 -11.29
CA PRO A 73 26.36 -16.63 -10.48
C PRO A 73 27.71 -16.48 -11.19
N GLN A 74 28.11 -15.25 -11.50
CA GLN A 74 29.41 -15.01 -12.12
C GLN A 74 30.52 -15.22 -11.08
N GLU A 75 31.58 -15.94 -11.46
CA GLU A 75 32.77 -16.03 -10.63
C GLU A 75 33.37 -14.63 -10.43
N ARG A 76 33.55 -14.25 -9.16
CA ARG A 76 34.24 -13.02 -8.79
C ARG A 76 35.68 -13.11 -9.29
N LYS A 77 36.09 -12.21 -10.19
CA LYS A 77 37.51 -12.02 -10.51
C LYS A 77 38.18 -11.35 -9.31
N GLU A 78 39.15 -12.04 -8.73
CA GLU A 78 40.14 -11.45 -7.80
C GLU A 78 41.21 -10.67 -8.55
#